data_AF-A0A0K3BKB0-F1
#
_entry.id   AF-A0A0K3BKB0-F1
#
_cell.length_a   1.000
_cell.length_b   1.000
_cell.length_c   1.000
_cell.angle_alpha   90.00
_cell.angle_beta   90.00
_cell.angle_gamma   90.00
#
_symmetry.space_group_name_H-M   'P 1'
#
loop_
_entity.id
_entity.type
_entity.pdbx_description
1 polymer ?
#
loop_
_entity_poly.entity_id
_entity_poly.type
_entity_poly.pdbx_seq_one_letter_code
_entity_poly.pdbx_strand_id
1 'polypeptide(L)'
;MYHEEGRQPWVYYGPMVRAIRQALVDPAPRDVLQAAVDKVTDPAKRANFAELCEGAMRFIGRSNYTLVPVKAATWLNSEAAFNVAPHLGLRPRTGSGAPLAVVLYMKSPVLRQEAANIPLYMMRQVMPDLLLDGKAAILDVRRGDLRLLSSHRTQKRLEADVAGVVAHWTAIWRAIA
;
A
#
# COMPACT_ATOMS: atom_id res chain seq x y z
N MET A 1 -10.65 -14.63 12.81
CA MET A 1 -10.63 -13.22 12.34
C MET A 1 -10.97 -13.06 10.85
N TYR A 2 -10.78 -14.08 9.98
CA TYR A 2 -11.18 -14.04 8.55
C TYR A 2 -12.46 -14.84 8.21
N HIS A 3 -13.20 -15.33 9.20
CA HIS A 3 -14.30 -16.29 8.99
C HIS A 3 -15.67 -15.75 9.42
N GLU A 4 -15.86 -14.43 9.55
CA GLU A 4 -17.22 -13.88 9.71
C GLU A 4 -17.92 -13.88 8.34
N GLU A 5 -18.93 -14.73 8.19
CA GLU A 5 -19.83 -14.74 7.04
C GLU A 5 -20.37 -13.32 6.79
N GLY A 6 -20.15 -12.80 5.57
CA GLY A 6 -20.63 -11.49 5.13
C GLY A 6 -19.61 -10.35 5.18
N ARG A 7 -18.46 -10.50 5.86
CA ARG A 7 -17.40 -9.48 5.85
C ARG A 7 -16.31 -9.83 4.84
N GLN A 8 -16.39 -9.20 3.67
CA GLN A 8 -15.35 -9.34 2.65
C GLN A 8 -13.98 -8.96 3.24
N PRO A 9 -12.97 -9.86 3.23
CA PRO A 9 -11.68 -9.64 3.91
C PRO A 9 -10.95 -8.35 3.53
N TRP A 10 -11.18 -7.86 2.31
CA TRP A 10 -10.61 -6.61 1.80
C TRP A 10 -11.22 -5.33 2.44
N VAL A 11 -12.37 -5.43 3.10
CA VAL A 11 -13.04 -4.29 3.77
C VAL A 11 -12.39 -3.97 5.13
N TYR A 12 -11.60 -4.89 5.70
CA TYR A 12 -11.07 -4.77 7.06
C TYR A 12 -10.37 -3.43 7.31
N TYR A 13 -9.51 -3.01 6.37
CA TYR A 13 -8.71 -1.78 6.48
C TYR A 13 -9.31 -0.56 5.78
N GLY A 14 -10.41 -0.71 5.04
CA GLY A 14 -11.01 0.39 4.27
C GLY A 14 -11.24 1.69 5.07
N PRO A 15 -11.77 1.63 6.31
CA PRO A 15 -11.91 2.82 7.16
C PRO A 15 -10.58 3.51 7.48
N MET A 16 -9.52 2.74 7.78
CA MET A 16 -8.19 3.30 8.08
C MET A 16 -7.53 3.91 6.83
N VAL A 17 -7.69 3.29 5.66
CA VAL A 17 -7.23 3.88 4.38
C VAL A 17 -7.85 5.27 4.17
N ARG A 18 -9.17 5.40 4.38
CA ARG A 18 -9.87 6.68 4.25
C ARG A 18 -9.39 7.70 5.29
N ALA A 19 -9.19 7.26 6.53
CA ALA A 19 -8.69 8.12 7.60
C ALA A 19 -7.28 8.66 7.30
N ILE A 20 -6.37 7.82 6.81
CA ILE A 20 -5.02 8.24 6.40
C ILE A 20 -5.06 9.25 5.25
N ARG A 21 -5.93 9.02 4.25
CA ARG A 21 -6.14 9.97 3.15
C ARG A 21 -6.61 11.33 3.65
N GLN A 22 -7.60 11.35 4.54
CA GLN A 22 -8.11 12.60 5.11
C GLN A 22 -7.03 13.28 5.97
N ALA A 23 -6.35 12.53 6.83
CA ALA A 23 -5.34 13.07 7.74
C ALA A 23 -4.18 13.75 6.99
N LEU A 24 -3.80 13.29 5.80
CA LEU A 24 -2.74 13.93 5.00
C LEU A 24 -3.03 15.36 4.53
N VAL A 25 -4.29 15.79 4.56
CA VAL A 25 -4.73 17.14 4.15
C VAL A 25 -5.41 17.91 5.27
N ASP A 26 -5.57 17.31 6.44
CA ASP A 26 -6.26 17.91 7.58
C ASP A 26 -5.27 18.67 8.49
N PRO A 27 -5.62 19.85 9.02
CA PRO A 27 -4.79 20.56 9.99
C PRO A 27 -4.66 19.81 11.34
N ALA A 28 -5.58 18.90 11.67
CA ALA A 28 -5.57 18.09 12.88
C ALA A 28 -5.53 16.57 12.54
N PRO A 29 -4.43 16.07 11.93
CA PRO A 29 -4.36 14.71 11.41
C PRO A 29 -4.58 13.62 12.46
N ARG A 30 -4.16 13.88 13.70
CA ARG A 30 -4.32 12.95 14.82
C ARG A 30 -5.80 12.72 15.15
N ASP A 31 -6.60 13.78 15.15
CA ASP A 31 -8.03 13.69 15.50
C ASP A 31 -8.81 12.89 14.44
N VAL A 32 -8.46 13.08 13.17
CA VAL A 32 -9.02 12.30 12.05
C VAL A 32 -8.71 10.81 12.20
N LEU A 33 -7.47 10.46 12.51
CA LEU A 33 -7.06 9.06 12.69
C LEU A 33 -7.70 8.47 13.95
N GLN A 34 -7.73 9.21 15.05
CA GLN A 34 -8.33 8.76 16.31
C GLN A 34 -9.83 8.50 16.15
N ALA A 35 -10.55 9.37 15.44
CA ALA A 35 -11.97 9.15 15.14
C ALA A 35 -12.23 7.84 14.36
N ALA A 36 -11.26 7.37 13.57
CA ALA A 36 -11.36 6.07 12.91
C ALA A 36 -11.11 4.89 13.87
N VAL A 37 -10.27 5.07 14.89
CA VAL A 37 -10.04 4.09 15.96
C VAL A 37 -11.29 3.98 16.85
N ASP A 38 -11.87 5.11 17.24
CA ASP A 38 -12.98 5.16 18.20
C ASP A 38 -14.25 4.48 17.66
N LYS A 39 -14.47 4.57 16.33
CA LYS A 39 -15.57 3.90 15.61
C LYS A 39 -15.46 2.36 15.58
N VAL A 40 -14.31 1.79 15.94
CA VAL A 40 -14.13 0.33 15.97
C VAL A 40 -14.60 -0.19 17.33
N THR A 41 -15.63 -1.04 17.35
CA THR A 41 -16.16 -1.63 18.59
C THR A 41 -15.39 -2.86 19.05
N ASP A 42 -14.87 -3.67 18.12
CA ASP A 42 -14.06 -4.85 18.42
C ASP A 42 -12.72 -4.44 19.07
N PRO A 43 -12.41 -4.91 20.30
CA PRO A 43 -11.19 -4.51 21.01
C PRO A 43 -9.89 -4.88 20.28
N ALA A 44 -9.81 -6.07 19.68
CA ALA A 44 -8.62 -6.53 18.98
C ALA A 44 -8.37 -5.70 17.71
N LYS A 45 -9.44 -5.41 16.95
CA LYS A 45 -9.37 -4.53 15.78
C LYS A 45 -9.04 -3.09 16.19
N ARG A 46 -9.59 -2.60 17.30
CA ARG A 46 -9.30 -1.26 17.82
C ARG A 46 -7.82 -1.12 18.17
N ALA A 47 -7.23 -2.10 18.86
CA ALA A 47 -5.80 -2.12 19.16
C ALA A 47 -4.96 -2.08 17.87
N ASN A 48 -5.33 -2.87 16.85
CA ASN A 48 -4.68 -2.83 15.54
C ASN A 48 -4.77 -1.45 14.86
N PHE A 49 -5.92 -0.79 14.95
CA PHE A 49 -6.13 0.54 14.39
C PHE A 49 -5.34 1.62 15.15
N ALA A 50 -5.20 1.50 16.47
CA ALA A 50 -4.38 2.40 17.27
C ALA A 50 -2.89 2.33 16.88
N GLU A 51 -2.35 1.13 16.67
CA GLU A 51 -0.97 0.98 16.16
C GLU A 51 -0.77 1.62 14.77
N LEU A 52 -1.78 1.48 13.89
CA LEU A 52 -1.76 2.11 12.57
C LEU A 52 -1.83 3.63 12.67
N CYS A 53 -2.61 4.18 13.62
CA CYS A 53 -2.67 5.61 13.90
C CYS A 53 -1.29 6.16 14.26
N GLU A 54 -0.60 5.55 15.23
CA GLU A 54 0.73 6.01 15.65
C GLU A 54 1.76 5.93 14.52
N GLY A 55 1.75 4.84 13.76
CA GLY A 55 2.63 4.70 12.61
C GLY A 55 2.34 5.70 11.48
N ALA A 56 1.06 5.95 11.19
CA ALA A 56 0.65 6.97 10.22
C ALA A 56 1.06 8.37 10.68
N MET A 57 0.89 8.71 11.96
CA MET A 57 1.33 9.98 12.53
C MET A 57 2.85 10.17 12.42
N ARG A 58 3.64 9.10 12.65
CA ARG A 58 5.09 9.14 12.41
C ARG A 58 5.45 9.45 10.96
N PHE A 59 4.70 8.92 10.01
CA PHE A 59 4.91 9.25 8.59
C PHE A 59 4.51 10.70 8.30
N ILE A 60 3.29 11.10 8.70
CA ILE A 60 2.75 12.45 8.45
C ILE A 60 3.65 13.52 9.03
N GLY A 61 4.09 13.38 10.29
CA GLY A 61 4.93 14.38 10.96
C GLY A 61 6.32 14.56 10.36
N ARG A 62 6.80 13.62 9.54
CA ARG A 62 8.08 13.69 8.82
C ARG A 62 7.90 13.90 7.30
N SER A 63 6.66 13.88 6.83
CA SER A 63 6.35 13.88 5.40
C SER A 63 6.42 15.28 4.83
N ASN A 64 7.17 15.44 3.75
CA ASN A 64 7.16 16.65 2.92
C ASN A 64 6.28 16.47 1.67
N TYR A 65 5.26 15.62 1.73
CA TYR A 65 4.41 15.31 0.57
C TYR A 65 3.03 15.98 0.66
N THR A 66 2.43 16.24 -0.50
CA THR A 66 1.01 16.55 -0.69
C THR A 66 0.32 15.41 -1.43
N LEU A 67 -0.97 15.23 -1.16
CA LEU A 67 -1.79 14.31 -1.95
C LEU A 67 -1.97 14.82 -3.38
N VAL A 68 -1.84 13.90 -4.33
CA VAL A 68 -2.22 14.09 -5.73
C VAL A 68 -3.11 12.91 -6.17
N PRO A 69 -3.94 13.10 -7.21
CA PRO A 69 -4.68 11.98 -7.78
C PRO A 69 -3.74 10.87 -8.25
N VAL A 70 -4.13 9.61 -8.00
CA VAL A 70 -3.48 8.41 -8.52
C VAL A 70 -4.57 7.52 -9.12
N LYS A 71 -4.28 6.93 -10.27
CA LYS A 71 -5.20 6.01 -10.96
C LYS A 71 -4.97 4.58 -10.51
N ALA A 72 -5.85 3.69 -10.95
CA ALA A 72 -5.62 2.25 -10.94
C ALA A 72 -5.28 1.79 -12.37
N ALA A 73 -4.56 0.68 -12.48
CA ALA A 73 -4.17 0.08 -13.75
C ALA A 73 -4.20 -1.45 -13.63
N THR A 74 -4.26 -2.16 -14.76
CA THR A 74 -4.15 -3.61 -14.76
C THR A 74 -2.76 -4.01 -15.20
N TRP A 75 -2.04 -4.72 -14.33
CA TRP A 75 -0.82 -5.42 -14.69
C TRP A 75 -1.16 -6.76 -15.32
N LEU A 76 -0.54 -7.07 -16.45
CA LEU A 76 -0.84 -8.25 -17.26
C LEU A 76 0.44 -9.03 -17.54
N ASN A 77 0.36 -10.35 -17.45
CA ASN A 77 1.31 -11.25 -18.11
C ASN A 77 0.54 -12.37 -18.84
N SER A 78 1.27 -13.34 -19.41
CA SER A 78 0.68 -14.46 -20.15
C SER A 78 -0.19 -15.40 -19.31
N GLU A 79 -0.11 -15.34 -17.99
CA GLU A 79 -0.75 -16.30 -17.09
C GLU A 79 -1.84 -15.68 -16.19
N ALA A 80 -1.77 -14.37 -15.94
CA ALA A 80 -2.62 -13.71 -14.97
C ALA A 80 -2.76 -12.20 -15.25
N ALA A 81 -3.89 -11.67 -14.76
CA ALA A 81 -4.18 -10.25 -14.70
C ALA A 81 -4.36 -9.83 -13.25
N PHE A 82 -3.66 -8.78 -12.82
CA PHE A 82 -3.76 -8.22 -11.48
C PHE A 82 -4.12 -6.75 -11.53
N ASN A 83 -5.17 -6.36 -10.79
CA ASN A 83 -5.49 -4.95 -10.60
C ASN A 83 -4.45 -4.32 -9.65
N VAL A 84 -3.82 -3.25 -10.10
CA VAL A 84 -2.88 -2.43 -9.34
C VAL A 84 -3.57 -1.12 -8.99
N ALA A 85 -4.00 -1.01 -7.73
CA ALA A 85 -4.70 0.15 -7.20
C ALA A 85 -3.94 0.76 -6.02
N PRO A 86 -3.00 1.70 -6.26
CA PRO A 86 -2.35 2.46 -5.21
C PRO A 86 -3.39 3.22 -4.36
N HIS A 87 -3.13 3.32 -3.08
CA HIS A 87 -4.03 3.96 -2.13
C HIS A 87 -3.87 5.49 -2.12
N LEU A 88 -2.62 5.96 -2.35
CA LEU A 88 -2.25 7.38 -2.34
C LEU A 88 -1.40 7.73 -3.57
N GLY A 89 -1.59 8.93 -4.10
CA GLY A 89 -0.60 9.64 -4.89
C GLY A 89 0.05 10.69 -4.02
N LEU A 90 1.38 10.74 -3.96
CA LEU A 90 2.13 11.71 -3.14
C LEU A 90 3.10 12.50 -4.01
N ARG A 91 3.08 13.83 -3.93
CA ARG A 91 4.07 14.69 -4.59
C ARG A 91 4.89 15.46 -3.56
N PRO A 92 6.22 15.55 -3.68
CA PRO A 92 7.01 16.43 -2.82
C PRO A 92 6.48 17.86 -2.86
N ARG A 93 6.32 18.52 -1.71
CA ARG A 93 5.93 19.93 -1.59
C ARG A 93 7.02 20.85 -2.10
N THR A 94 8.26 20.47 -1.86
CA THR A 94 9.44 21.24 -2.25
C THR A 94 10.41 20.33 -3.00
N GLY A 95 11.12 20.91 -3.97
CA GLY A 95 12.14 20.22 -4.79
C GLY A 95 11.59 19.46 -6.00
N SER A 96 12.50 18.89 -6.78
CA SER A 96 12.25 18.20 -8.05
C SER A 96 12.05 16.69 -7.91
N GLY A 97 11.66 16.21 -6.72
CA GLY A 97 11.47 14.79 -6.49
C GLY A 97 10.28 14.24 -7.29
N ALA A 98 10.43 13.01 -7.82
CA ALA A 98 9.35 12.33 -8.53
C ALA A 98 8.14 12.09 -7.61
N PRO A 99 6.90 12.19 -8.10
CA PRO A 99 5.72 11.81 -7.34
C PRO A 99 5.71 10.30 -7.09
N LEU A 100 4.96 9.85 -6.10
CA LEU A 100 4.90 8.45 -5.67
C LEU A 100 3.48 7.91 -5.80
N ALA A 101 3.34 6.75 -6.42
CA ALA A 101 2.15 5.92 -6.30
C ALA A 101 2.36 4.95 -5.12
N VAL A 102 1.54 5.06 -4.08
CA VAL A 102 1.79 4.40 -2.79
C VAL A 102 0.72 3.37 -2.47
N VAL A 103 1.13 2.14 -2.19
CA VAL A 103 0.29 1.12 -1.54
C VAL A 103 0.49 1.15 -0.03
N LEU A 104 -0.58 1.06 0.75
CA LEU A 104 -0.51 0.99 2.21
C LEU A 104 -0.36 -0.46 2.66
N TYR A 105 0.73 -0.75 3.36
CA TYR A 105 0.94 -2.02 4.06
C TYR A 105 0.58 -1.86 5.54
N MET A 106 -0.47 -2.54 5.97
CA MET A 106 -1.08 -2.37 7.30
C MET A 106 -0.98 -3.62 8.20
N LYS A 107 -0.37 -4.70 7.70
CA LYS A 107 -0.28 -5.97 8.43
C LYS A 107 0.74 -5.88 9.57
N SER A 108 0.56 -6.71 10.61
CA SER A 108 1.44 -6.72 11.78
C SER A 108 2.89 -7.16 11.47
N PRO A 109 3.14 -8.22 10.68
CA PRO A 109 4.52 -8.61 10.34
C PRO A 109 5.25 -7.49 9.59
N VAL A 110 6.55 -7.32 9.86
CA VAL A 110 7.37 -6.32 9.17
C VAL A 110 7.45 -6.64 7.67
N LEU A 111 7.21 -5.64 6.82
CA LEU A 111 7.41 -5.80 5.38
C LEU A 111 8.90 -5.82 5.04
N ARG A 112 9.41 -7.01 4.72
CA ARG A 112 10.79 -7.17 4.24
C ARG A 112 10.93 -6.63 2.81
N GLN A 113 12.13 -6.14 2.48
CA GLN A 113 12.39 -5.51 1.18
C GLN A 113 12.19 -6.48 0.02
N GLU A 114 12.53 -7.76 0.21
CA GLU A 114 12.35 -8.82 -0.78
C GLU A 114 10.88 -8.99 -1.15
N ALA A 115 10.01 -9.04 -0.14
CA ALA A 115 8.56 -9.13 -0.33
C ALA A 115 7.98 -7.84 -0.93
N ALA A 116 8.52 -6.66 -0.58
CA ALA A 116 8.10 -5.39 -1.14
C ALA A 116 8.47 -5.22 -2.62
N ASN A 117 9.64 -5.73 -3.04
CA ASN A 117 10.14 -5.55 -4.40
C ASN A 117 9.21 -6.10 -5.48
N ILE A 118 8.43 -7.15 -5.19
CA ILE A 118 7.51 -7.79 -6.12
C ILE A 118 6.37 -6.83 -6.53
N PRO A 119 5.49 -6.38 -5.61
CA PRO A 119 4.47 -5.39 -5.95
C PRO A 119 5.06 -4.05 -6.42
N LEU A 120 6.22 -3.63 -5.91
CA LEU A 120 6.90 -2.41 -6.38
C LEU A 120 7.33 -2.53 -7.85
N TYR A 121 7.83 -3.69 -8.27
CA TYR A 121 8.20 -3.95 -9.66
C TYR A 121 6.96 -4.01 -10.56
N MET A 122 5.89 -4.69 -10.14
CA MET A 122 4.62 -4.74 -10.88
C MET A 122 4.04 -3.34 -11.08
N MET A 123 3.99 -2.53 -10.01
CA MET A 123 3.55 -1.13 -10.08
C MET A 123 4.42 -0.31 -11.03
N ARG A 124 5.75 -0.52 -11.03
CA ARG A 124 6.67 0.17 -11.94
C ARG A 124 6.34 -0.08 -13.41
N GLN A 125 5.93 -1.29 -13.77
CA GLN A 125 5.62 -1.64 -15.16
C GLN A 125 4.35 -0.97 -15.68
N VAL A 126 3.39 -0.64 -14.80
CA VAL A 126 2.16 0.07 -15.15
C VAL A 126 2.17 1.53 -14.68
N MET A 127 3.33 2.07 -14.30
CA MET A 127 3.45 3.42 -13.74
C MET A 127 2.90 4.52 -14.65
N PRO A 128 3.10 4.51 -15.99
CA PRO A 128 2.53 5.53 -16.87
C PRO A 128 1.00 5.65 -16.75
N ASP A 129 0.32 4.54 -16.47
CA ASP A 129 -1.14 4.51 -16.30
C ASP A 129 -1.57 4.90 -14.87
N LEU A 130 -0.71 4.67 -13.87
CA LEU A 130 -0.97 5.00 -12.46
C LEU A 130 -0.76 6.48 -12.16
N LEU A 131 0.44 6.99 -12.48
CA LEU A 131 0.92 8.32 -12.14
C LEU A 131 2.12 8.67 -13.02
N LEU A 132 1.91 9.59 -13.97
CA LEU A 132 2.95 10.03 -14.90
C LEU A 132 4.20 10.51 -14.14
N ASP A 133 5.36 10.09 -14.62
CA ASP A 133 6.70 10.33 -14.03
C ASP A 133 6.85 9.86 -12.58
N GLY A 134 5.92 9.02 -12.11
CA GLY A 134 5.86 8.54 -10.75
C GLY A 134 6.88 7.45 -10.44
N LYS A 135 7.05 7.17 -9.14
CA LYS A 135 7.74 5.99 -8.63
C LYS A 135 6.81 5.14 -7.79
N ALA A 136 7.00 3.82 -7.87
CA ALA A 136 6.29 2.89 -7.01
C ALA A 136 6.82 2.97 -5.59
N ALA A 137 5.92 3.03 -4.61
CA ALA A 137 6.26 3.00 -3.20
C ALA A 137 5.26 2.17 -2.39
N ILE A 138 5.71 1.66 -1.25
CA ILE A 138 4.87 1.03 -0.24
C ILE A 138 5.13 1.73 1.09
N LEU A 139 4.07 2.19 1.75
CA LEU A 139 4.15 2.69 3.11
C LEU A 139 3.82 1.56 4.08
N ASP A 140 4.80 1.09 4.86
CA ASP A 140 4.53 0.30 6.06
C ASP A 140 3.94 1.25 7.10
N VAL A 141 2.61 1.27 7.15
CA VAL A 141 1.84 2.24 7.93
C VAL A 141 2.19 2.11 9.40
N ARG A 142 2.30 0.87 9.93
CA ARG A 142 2.58 0.65 11.35
C ARG A 142 3.93 1.23 11.76
N ARG A 143 4.92 1.22 10.88
CA ARG A 143 6.26 1.76 11.17
C ARG A 143 6.41 3.22 10.74
N GLY A 144 5.54 3.69 9.86
CA GLY A 144 5.67 4.99 9.20
C GLY A 144 6.88 5.03 8.29
N ASP A 145 7.18 3.91 7.62
CA ASP A 145 8.37 3.69 6.81
C ASP A 145 8.02 3.51 5.34
N LEU A 146 8.67 4.29 4.48
CA LEU A 146 8.39 4.34 3.05
C LEU A 146 9.42 3.50 2.29
N ARG A 147 8.95 2.44 1.66
CA ARG A 147 9.75 1.49 0.89
C ARG A 147 9.67 1.82 -0.58
N LEU A 148 10.84 1.98 -1.21
CA LEU A 148 11.00 2.09 -2.65
C LEU A 148 11.60 0.80 -3.22
N LEU A 149 11.54 0.66 -4.54
CA LEU A 149 12.17 -0.47 -5.21
C LEU A 149 13.68 -0.43 -4.96
N SER A 150 14.26 -1.57 -4.56
CA SER A 150 15.69 -1.66 -4.29
C SER A 150 16.50 -1.40 -5.57
N SER A 151 17.49 -0.50 -5.49
CA SER A 151 18.44 -0.23 -6.58
C SER A 151 19.42 -1.37 -6.84
N HIS A 152 19.60 -2.29 -5.89
CA HIS A 152 20.59 -3.38 -5.96
C HIS A 152 20.07 -4.65 -6.67
N ARG A 153 18.79 -4.70 -7.04
CA ARG A 153 18.20 -5.85 -7.73
C ARG A 153 18.25 -5.64 -9.24
N THR A 154 18.82 -6.61 -9.95
CA THR A 154 18.76 -6.61 -11.42
C THR A 154 17.33 -6.81 -11.89
N GLN A 155 16.99 -6.25 -13.05
CA GLN A 155 15.68 -6.44 -13.66
C GLN A 155 15.33 -7.92 -13.85
N LYS A 156 16.27 -8.73 -14.36
CA LYS A 156 16.09 -10.18 -14.54
C LYS A 156 15.71 -10.90 -13.23
N ARG A 157 16.28 -10.48 -12.09
CA ARG A 157 15.96 -11.08 -10.80
C ARG A 157 14.56 -10.70 -10.32
N LEU A 158 14.15 -9.45 -10.55
CA LEU A 158 12.80 -8.99 -10.22
C LEU A 158 11.74 -9.70 -11.08
N GLU A 159 12.02 -9.90 -12.37
CA GLU A 159 11.16 -10.67 -13.28
C GLU A 159 11.01 -12.11 -12.83
N ALA A 160 12.10 -12.76 -12.42
CA ALA A 160 12.05 -14.11 -11.87
C ALA A 160 11.25 -14.19 -10.56
N ASP A 161 11.45 -13.24 -9.64
CA ASP A 161 10.72 -13.16 -8.36
C ASP A 161 9.20 -13.00 -8.63
N VAL A 162 8.80 -12.14 -9.58
CA VAL A 162 7.41 -11.95 -9.98
C VAL A 162 6.84 -13.19 -10.65
N ALA A 163 7.57 -13.80 -11.60
CA ALA A 163 7.14 -15.02 -12.28
C ALA A 163 6.89 -16.16 -11.28
N GLY A 164 7.75 -16.32 -10.28
CA GLY A 164 7.56 -17.31 -9.21
C GLY A 164 6.28 -17.09 -8.40
N VAL A 165 5.97 -15.84 -8.03
CA VAL A 165 4.73 -15.51 -7.32
C VAL A 165 3.49 -15.73 -8.18
N VAL A 166 3.54 -15.35 -9.46
CA VAL A 166 2.42 -15.58 -10.38
C VAL A 166 2.18 -17.07 -10.58
N ALA A 167 3.23 -17.85 -10.84
CA ALA A 167 3.11 -19.31 -11.00
C ALA A 167 2.50 -19.96 -9.75
N HIS A 168 2.93 -19.55 -8.55
CA HIS A 168 2.36 -20.04 -7.29
C HIS A 168 0.88 -19.68 -7.15
N TRP A 169 0.52 -18.42 -7.43
CA TRP A 169 -0.86 -17.95 -7.38
C TRP A 169 -1.76 -18.70 -8.38
N THR A 170 -1.31 -18.82 -9.62
CA THR A 170 -2.00 -19.55 -10.70
C THR A 170 -2.18 -21.03 -10.33
N ALA A 171 -1.17 -21.66 -9.73
CA ALA A 171 -1.28 -23.05 -9.27
C ALA A 171 -2.36 -23.23 -8.18
N ILE A 172 -2.44 -22.30 -7.20
CA ILE A 172 -3.50 -22.32 -6.19
C ILE A 172 -4.87 -22.20 -6.85
N TRP A 173 -5.07 -21.21 -7.73
CA TRP A 173 -6.37 -21.00 -8.38
C TRP A 173 -6.79 -22.16 -9.26
N ARG A 174 -5.86 -22.78 -9.99
CA ARG A 174 -6.15 -23.98 -10.79
C ARG A 174 -6.52 -25.18 -9.92
N ALA A 175 -6.04 -25.26 -8.68
CA ALA A 175 -6.35 -26.36 -7.79
C ALA A 175 -7.73 -26.21 -7.10
N ILE A 176 -8.29 -25.01 -7.06
CA ILE A 176 -9.57 -24.71 -6.39
C ILE A 176 -10.70 -24.30 -7.34
N ALA A 177 -10.40 -24.14 -8.63
CA ALA A 177 -11.39 -23.89 -9.70
C ALA A 177 -11.93 -25.21 -10.24
#